data_AF-A0A7W8E8A5-F1
#
_entry.id   AF-A0A7W8E8A5-F1
#
_cell.length_a   1.000
_cell.length_b   1.000
_cell.length_c   1.000
_cell.angle_alpha   90.00
_cell.angle_beta   90.00
_cell.angle_gamma   90.00
#
_symmetry.space_group_name_H-M   'P 1'
#
loop_
_entity.id
_entity.type
_entity.pdbx_description
1 polymer ?
#
loop_
_entity_poly.entity_id
_entity_poly.type
_entity_poly.pdbx_seq_one_letter_code
_entity_poly.pdbx_strand_id
1 'polypeptide(L)'
;MLSRKFERAKRDNPGLSDLLDELMQYLERQQQSGQHFFLPKLAAAKLRLNDGEAYVLLEVLARAGVLTRAFNVYCKKSGALLATVSSEDKLNDIPHCDECDEDHERDGLRLELAFQFPSARDIGMAA
;
A
#
# COMPACT_ATOMS: atom_id res chain seq x y z
N MET A 1 17.93 -7.11 -0.32
CA MET A 1 17.59 -6.56 -1.66
C MET A 1 16.88 -5.21 -1.57
N LEU A 2 15.92 -5.03 -0.65
CA LEU A 2 15.20 -3.77 -0.44
C LEU A 2 16.12 -2.55 -0.27
N SER A 3 17.17 -2.65 0.56
CA SER A 3 18.16 -1.57 0.74
C SER A 3 18.79 -1.10 -0.59
N ARG A 4 19.16 -2.00 -1.51
CA ARG A 4 19.74 -1.59 -2.80
C ARG A 4 18.72 -0.86 -3.69
N LYS A 5 17.46 -1.31 -3.69
CA LYS A 5 16.37 -0.68 -4.44
C LYS A 5 16.04 0.70 -3.86
N PHE A 6 16.07 0.82 -2.53
CA PHE A 6 15.85 2.07 -1.81
C PHE A 6 16.95 3.09 -2.07
N GLU A 7 18.22 2.70 -1.93
CA GLU A 7 19.36 3.58 -2.25
C GLU A 7 19.34 4.06 -3.71
N ARG A 8 18.90 3.18 -4.63
CA ARG A 8 18.68 3.58 -6.02
C ARG A 8 17.54 4.60 -6.13
N ALA A 9 16.41 4.38 -5.48
CA ALA A 9 15.28 5.31 -5.50
C ALA A 9 15.69 6.71 -5.03
N LYS A 10 16.50 6.81 -3.97
CA LYS A 10 17.05 8.08 -3.48
C LYS A 10 18.01 8.72 -4.47
N ARG A 11 18.93 7.95 -5.06
CA ARG A 11 19.88 8.44 -6.07
C ARG A 11 19.17 9.01 -7.29
N ASP A 12 18.10 8.34 -7.73
CA ASP A 12 17.31 8.75 -8.89
C ASP A 12 16.37 9.94 -8.55
N ASN A 13 16.15 10.25 -7.26
CA ASN A 13 15.30 11.33 -6.76
C ASN A 13 16.00 12.14 -5.63
N PRO A 14 17.12 12.83 -5.92
CA PRO A 14 17.95 13.44 -4.88
C PRO A 14 17.22 14.50 -4.05
N GLY A 15 16.30 15.26 -4.65
CA GLY A 15 15.49 16.26 -3.94
C GLY A 15 14.43 15.69 -2.99
N LEU A 16 14.18 14.37 -3.03
CA LEU A 16 13.25 13.68 -2.15
C LEU A 16 13.96 12.77 -1.14
N SER A 17 15.29 12.73 -1.14
CA SER A 17 16.10 11.77 -0.38
C SER A 17 15.72 11.71 1.10
N ASP A 18 15.64 12.86 1.77
CA ASP A 18 15.35 12.93 3.21
C ASP A 18 13.90 12.51 3.51
N LEU A 19 12.94 12.92 2.67
CA LEU A 19 11.54 12.51 2.79
C LEU A 19 11.37 11.00 2.56
N LEU A 20 12.15 10.41 1.66
CA LEU A 20 12.17 8.97 1.42
C LEU A 20 12.75 8.21 2.62
N ASP A 21 13.76 8.76 3.31
CA ASP A 21 14.29 8.20 4.56
C ASP A 21 13.24 8.23 5.68
N GLU A 22 12.58 9.37 5.88
CA GLU A 22 11.51 9.50 6.89
C GLU A 22 10.35 8.55 6.61
N LEU A 23 9.94 8.46 5.34
CA LEU A 23 8.91 7.54 4.90
C LEU A 23 9.32 6.10 5.20
N MET A 24 10.51 5.67 4.77
CA MET A 24 10.98 4.30 5.00
C MET A 24 10.98 3.94 6.48
N GLN A 25 11.49 4.82 7.34
CA GLN A 25 11.46 4.60 8.78
C GLN A 25 10.04 4.46 9.34
N TYR A 26 9.08 5.24 8.82
CA TYR A 26 7.68 5.08 9.18
C TYR A 26 7.13 3.71 8.76
N LEU A 27 7.36 3.29 7.51
CA LEU A 27 6.86 2.03 6.97
C LEU A 27 7.44 0.82 7.72
N GLU A 28 8.74 0.84 8.04
CA GLU A 28 9.40 -0.21 8.81
C GLU A 28 8.81 -0.33 10.23
N ARG A 29 8.55 0.80 10.90
CA ARG A 29 7.87 0.79 12.22
C ARG A 29 6.45 0.25 12.14
N GLN A 30 5.70 0.60 11.11
CA GLN A 30 4.36 0.04 10.88
C GLN A 30 4.42 -1.47 10.68
N GLN A 31 5.36 -1.95 9.86
CA GLN A 31 5.55 -3.39 9.64
C GLN A 31 5.92 -4.13 10.94
N GLN A 32 6.80 -3.56 11.77
CA GLN A 32 7.13 -4.13 13.09
C GLN A 32 5.93 -4.16 14.04
N SER A 33 4.96 -3.28 13.83
CA SER A 33 3.71 -3.20 14.58
C SER A 33 2.60 -4.11 14.01
N GLY A 34 2.93 -4.93 13.00
CA GLY A 34 1.99 -5.85 12.33
C GLY A 34 1.09 -5.19 11.27
N GLN A 35 1.30 -3.90 10.96
CA GLN A 35 0.63 -3.26 9.84
C GLN A 35 1.39 -3.53 8.55
N HIS A 36 0.78 -4.34 7.67
CA HIS A 36 1.40 -4.76 6.41
C HIS A 36 0.98 -3.90 5.21
N PHE A 37 -0.03 -3.04 5.38
CA PHE A 37 -0.57 -2.17 4.34
C PHE A 37 -0.45 -0.71 4.75
N PHE A 38 0.02 0.11 3.81
CA PHE A 38 0.38 1.50 4.02
C PHE A 38 -0.52 2.37 3.15
N LEU A 39 -1.31 3.23 3.80
CA LEU A 39 -2.24 4.13 3.13
C LEU A 39 -1.60 5.51 2.95
N PRO A 40 -1.70 6.16 1.77
CA PRO A 40 -1.19 7.51 1.55
C PRO A 40 -1.64 8.52 2.61
N LYS A 41 -2.91 8.50 2.99
CA LYS A 41 -3.47 9.40 4.01
C LYS A 41 -2.78 9.27 5.39
N LEU A 42 -2.38 8.04 5.76
CA LEU A 42 -1.71 7.80 7.04
C LEU A 42 -0.24 8.21 7.00
N ALA A 43 0.43 7.96 5.86
CA ALA A 43 1.78 8.45 5.63
C ALA A 43 1.81 9.99 5.59
N ALA A 44 0.84 10.62 4.92
CA ALA A 44 0.69 12.08 4.86
C ALA A 44 0.56 12.69 6.26
N ALA A 45 -0.36 12.16 7.08
CA ALA A 45 -0.53 12.59 8.46
C ALA A 45 0.75 12.44 9.29
N LYS A 46 1.49 11.33 9.11
CA LYS A 46 2.73 11.09 9.84
C LYS A 46 3.86 12.05 9.45
N LEU A 47 4.04 12.29 8.15
CA LEU A 47 5.12 13.11 7.59
C LEU A 47 4.74 14.60 7.52
N ARG A 48 3.52 14.96 7.92
CA ARG A 48 2.97 16.33 7.81
C ARG A 48 2.98 16.84 6.36
N LEU A 49 2.67 15.94 5.43
CA LEU A 49 2.51 16.20 4.02
C LEU A 49 1.03 16.20 3.66
N ASN A 50 0.68 16.64 2.45
CA ASN A 50 -0.64 16.36 1.90
C ASN A 50 -0.71 14.93 1.31
N ASP A 51 -1.93 14.44 1.09
CA ASP A 51 -2.18 13.09 0.58
C ASP A 51 -1.49 12.82 -0.77
N GLY A 52 -1.43 13.82 -1.65
CA GLY A 52 -0.79 13.73 -2.96
C GLY A 52 0.72 13.61 -2.87
N GLU A 53 1.37 14.36 -1.99
CA GLU A 53 2.81 14.28 -1.75
C GLU A 53 3.20 12.92 -1.17
N ALA A 54 2.47 12.44 -0.16
CA ALA A 54 2.71 11.12 0.41
C ALA A 54 2.47 10.01 -0.62
N TYR A 55 1.44 10.13 -1.45
CA TYR A 55 1.20 9.22 -2.57
C TYR A 55 2.39 9.20 -3.53
N VAL A 56 2.93 10.36 -3.92
CA VAL A 56 4.10 10.44 -4.82
C VAL A 56 5.32 9.75 -4.21
N LEU A 57 5.59 9.92 -2.91
CA LEU A 57 6.72 9.24 -2.25
C LEU A 57 6.54 7.71 -2.23
N LEU A 58 5.34 7.22 -1.92
CA LEU A 58 5.01 5.79 -1.97
C LEU A 58 5.12 5.24 -3.41
N GLU A 59 4.71 6.02 -4.40
CA GLU A 59 4.83 5.72 -5.82
C GLU A 59 6.29 5.61 -6.28
N VAL A 60 7.17 6.51 -5.83
CA VAL A 60 8.60 6.46 -6.12
C VAL A 60 9.19 5.14 -5.61
N LEU A 61 8.84 4.75 -4.38
CA LEU A 61 9.27 3.47 -3.80
C LEU A 61 8.66 2.28 -4.56
N ALA A 62 7.40 2.36 -4.98
CA ALA A 62 6.76 1.30 -5.76
C ALA A 62 7.42 1.11 -7.13
N ARG A 63 7.71 2.20 -7.85
CA ARG A 63 8.40 2.16 -9.16
C ARG A 63 9.83 1.63 -9.04
N ALA A 64 10.52 1.90 -7.93
CA ALA A 64 11.80 1.31 -7.62
C ALA A 64 11.70 -0.18 -7.20
N GLY A 65 10.50 -0.72 -7.06
CA GLY A 65 10.23 -2.09 -6.62
C GLY A 65 10.53 -2.33 -5.14
N VAL A 66 10.58 -1.26 -4.33
CA VAL A 66 10.67 -1.31 -2.87
C VAL A 66 9.32 -1.66 -2.27
N LEU A 67 8.24 -1.13 -2.85
CA LEU A 67 6.86 -1.41 -2.50
C LEU A 67 6.12 -2.04 -3.69
N THR A 68 4.98 -2.65 -3.42
CA THR A 68 3.98 -3.06 -4.41
C THR A 68 2.67 -2.35 -4.12
N ARG A 69 1.93 -1.98 -5.16
CA ARG A 69 0.56 -1.46 -5.02
C ARG A 69 -0.39 -2.56 -4.58
N ALA A 70 -1.38 -2.18 -3.78
CA ALA A 70 -2.51 -3.00 -3.38
C ALA A 70 -3.76 -2.12 -3.30
N PHE A 71 -4.91 -2.75 -3.17
CA PHE A 71 -6.21 -2.09 -3.04
C PHE A 71 -6.91 -2.67 -1.83
N ASN A 72 -7.16 -1.83 -0.83
CA ASN A 72 -8.09 -2.15 0.23
C ASN A 72 -9.50 -2.03 -0.33
N VAL A 73 -10.26 -3.10 -0.19
CA VAL A 73 -11.62 -3.21 -0.66
C VAL A 73 -12.55 -3.06 0.53
N TYR A 74 -13.39 -2.05 0.49
CA TYR A 74 -14.39 -1.81 1.53
C TYR A 74 -15.80 -2.02 1.00
N CYS A 75 -16.69 -2.53 1.85
CA CYS A 75 -18.13 -2.40 1.64
C CYS A 75 -18.50 -0.91 1.65
N LYS A 76 -19.20 -0.43 0.63
CA LYS A 76 -19.61 0.97 0.55
C LYS A 76 -20.70 1.32 1.56
N LYS A 77 -21.54 0.35 1.94
CA LYS A 77 -22.70 0.52 2.83
C LYS A 77 -22.27 0.57 4.30
N SER A 78 -21.50 -0.39 4.77
CA SER A 78 -21.04 -0.48 6.17
C SER A 78 -19.69 0.20 6.41
N GLY A 79 -18.86 0.31 5.38
CA GLY A 79 -17.47 0.76 5.51
C GLY A 79 -16.50 -0.34 5.96
N ALA A 80 -16.96 -1.58 6.13
CA ALA A 80 -16.14 -2.72 6.54
C ALA A 80 -15.04 -3.03 5.51
N LEU A 81 -13.83 -3.36 5.97
CA LEU A 81 -12.76 -3.88 5.11
C LEU A 81 -13.08 -5.34 4.76
N LEU A 82 -13.29 -5.63 3.49
CA LEU A 82 -13.61 -6.98 3.00
C LEU A 82 -12.36 -7.76 2.62
N ALA A 83 -11.45 -7.11 1.90
CA ALA A 83 -10.23 -7.73 1.41
C ALA A 83 -9.15 -6.68 1.15
N THR A 84 -7.91 -7.13 0.98
CA THR A 84 -6.85 -6.33 0.36
C THR A 84 -6.26 -7.11 -0.79
N VAL A 85 -6.32 -6.56 -2.00
CA VAL A 85 -5.95 -7.26 -3.23
C VAL A 85 -4.79 -6.57 -3.94
N SER A 86 -3.93 -7.35 -4.60
CA SER A 86 -2.73 -6.82 -5.29
C SER A 86 -3.02 -6.20 -6.67
N SER A 87 -4.21 -6.41 -7.22
CA SER A 87 -4.62 -5.92 -8.54
C SER A 87 -6.13 -5.83 -8.65
N GLU A 88 -6.61 -5.02 -9.59
CA GLU A 88 -8.04 -4.87 -9.85
C GLU A 88 -8.70 -6.16 -10.37
N ASP A 89 -7.95 -7.05 -11.03
CA ASP A 89 -8.50 -8.30 -11.56
C ASP A 89 -8.99 -9.24 -10.45
N LYS A 90 -8.43 -9.10 -9.24
CA LYS A 90 -8.83 -9.85 -8.04
C LYS A 90 -10.05 -9.28 -7.34
N LEU A 91 -10.63 -8.18 -7.85
CA LEU A 91 -11.88 -7.62 -7.34
C LEU A 91 -13.08 -8.52 -7.65
N ASN A 92 -12.97 -9.43 -8.62
CA ASN A 92 -14.06 -10.37 -8.89
C ASN A 92 -14.14 -11.51 -7.85
N ASP A 93 -13.09 -11.68 -7.04
CA ASP A 93 -12.98 -12.71 -5.99
C ASP A 93 -13.32 -12.14 -4.60
N ILE A 94 -14.08 -11.04 -4.54
CA ILE A 94 -14.31 -10.33 -3.28
C ILE A 94 -15.29 -11.11 -2.41
N PRO A 95 -14.96 -11.30 -1.11
CA PRO A 95 -15.81 -12.04 -0.20
C PRO A 95 -17.12 -11.31 0.12
N HIS A 96 -18.09 -12.11 0.54
CA HIS A 96 -19.33 -11.68 1.19
C HIS A 96 -19.06 -10.65 2.30
N CYS A 97 -19.95 -9.65 2.46
CA CYS A 97 -19.85 -8.72 3.58
C CYS A 97 -20.70 -9.18 4.76
N ASP A 98 -20.04 -9.71 5.79
CA ASP A 98 -20.70 -10.18 7.02
C ASP A 98 -21.48 -9.07 7.78
N GLU A 99 -21.10 -7.80 7.61
CA GLU A 99 -21.76 -6.69 8.34
C GLU A 99 -23.10 -6.29 7.73
N CYS A 100 -23.28 -6.44 6.42
CA CYS A 100 -24.55 -6.14 5.76
C CYS A 100 -25.24 -7.37 5.17
N ASP A 101 -24.66 -8.57 5.37
CA ASP A 101 -25.18 -9.87 4.94
C ASP A 101 -25.49 -9.90 3.44
N GLU A 102 -24.62 -9.30 2.62
CA GLU A 102 -24.80 -9.15 1.17
C GLU A 102 -23.53 -9.54 0.41
N ASP A 103 -23.71 -10.18 -0.75
CA ASP A 103 -22.68 -10.29 -1.77
C ASP A 103 -22.61 -8.99 -2.56
N HIS A 104 -21.40 -8.43 -2.71
CA HIS A 104 -21.23 -7.17 -3.41
C HIS A 104 -20.69 -7.38 -4.83
N GLU A 105 -21.45 -6.86 -5.80
CA GLU A 105 -20.89 -6.53 -7.11
C GLU A 105 -19.97 -5.30 -7.02
N ARG A 106 -19.21 -5.03 -8.09
CA ARG A 106 -18.18 -3.96 -8.13
C ARG A 106 -18.69 -2.59 -7.67
N ASP A 107 -19.94 -2.25 -7.97
CA ASP A 107 -20.55 -0.96 -7.63
C ASP A 107 -20.88 -0.81 -6.13
N GLY A 108 -20.99 -1.93 -5.42
CA GLY A 108 -21.18 -1.99 -3.96
C GLY A 108 -19.88 -1.76 -3.17
N LEU A 109 -18.75 -1.60 -3.87
CA LEU A 109 -17.43 -1.56 -3.26
C LEU A 109 -16.81 -0.17 -3.34
N ARG A 110 -16.02 0.16 -2.32
CA ARG A 110 -15.13 1.32 -2.30
C ARG A 110 -13.69 0.83 -2.26
N LEU A 111 -12.92 1.23 -3.25
CA LEU A 111 -11.49 0.90 -3.33
C LEU A 111 -10.68 2.04 -2.73
N GLU A 112 -9.71 1.68 -1.91
CA GLU A 112 -8.69 2.60 -1.42
C GLU A 112 -7.32 2.06 -1.79
N LEU A 113 -6.51 2.88 -2.45
CA LEU A 113 -5.16 2.48 -2.80
C LEU A 113 -4.30 2.33 -1.54
N ALA A 114 -3.58 1.22 -1.48
CA ALA A 114 -2.63 0.89 -0.46
C ALA A 114 -1.29 0.48 -1.08
N PHE A 115 -0.27 0.41 -0.25
CA PHE A 115 1.04 -0.11 -0.61
C PHE A 115 1.46 -1.15 0.42
N GLN A 116 2.29 -2.09 0.02
CA GLN A 116 2.87 -3.07 0.93
C GLN A 116 4.30 -3.36 0.53
N PHE A 117 5.09 -3.92 1.44
CA PHE A 117 6.35 -4.52 1.05
C PHE A 117 6.09 -5.77 0.19
N PRO A 118 6.93 -6.05 -0.81
CA PRO A 118 6.83 -7.27 -1.62
C PRO A 118 6.84 -8.52 -0.74
N SER A 119 5.96 -9.47 -1.01
CA SER A 119 5.97 -10.76 -0.34
C SER A 119 7.12 -11.63 -0.86
N ALA A 120 7.54 -12.66 -0.11
CA ALA A 120 8.59 -13.58 -0.57
C ALA A 120 8.29 -14.23 -1.94
N ARG A 121 7.00 -14.42 -2.26
CA ARG A 121 6.53 -14.92 -3.55
C ARG A 121 6.78 -13.93 -4.70
N ASP A 122 6.74 -12.63 -4.43
CA ASP A 122 6.96 -11.58 -5.43
C ASP A 122 8.45 -11.36 -5.75
N ILE A 123 9.35 -11.98 -4.96
CA ILE A 123 10.81 -11.83 -5.08
C ILE A 123 11.43 -13.02 -5.83
N GLY A 124 10.62 -13.99 -6.27
CA GLY A 124 11.12 -15.17 -7.01
C GLY A 124 11.97 -16.12 -6.17
N MET A 125 11.87 -16.07 -4.84
CA MET A 125 12.40 -17.12 -3.97
C MET A 125 11.35 -18.23 -3.85
N ALA A 126 11.40 -19.18 -4.78
CA ALA A 126 10.85 -20.51 -4.51
C ALA A 126 11.64 -21.10 -3.33
N ALA A 127 10.88 -21.56 -2.32
CA ALA A 127 11.42 -22.39 -1.24
C ALA A 127 11.90 -23.74 -1.78
#